data_AF-A0A961F7P2-F1
#
_entry.id   AF-A0A961F7P2-F1
#
_cell.length_a   1.000
_cell.length_b   1.000
_cell.length_c   1.000
_cell.angle_alpha   90.00
_cell.angle_beta   90.00
_cell.angle_gamma   90.00
#
_symmetry.space_group_name_H-M   'P 1'
#
loop_
_entity.id
_entity.type
_entity.pdbx_description
1 polymer ?
#
loop_
_entity_poly.entity_id
_entity_poly.type
_entity_poly.pdbx_seq_one_letter_code
_entity_poly.pdbx_strand_id
1 'polypeptide(L)'
;MNRPAGHEIVGRPVPLVDGIEKVTGRARFTADLDARGALVGRILRSPVSHGRILRVDTSRAEALDGVVAVVTGQDCDKTYGVIPIAMNEYPLAR
;
A
#
# COMPACT_ATOMS: atom_id res chain seq x y z
N MET A 1 -9.77 -50.17 15.71
CA MET A 1 -10.02 -48.71 15.69
C MET A 1 -8.80 -48.03 15.09
N ASN A 2 -8.91 -47.59 13.83
CA ASN A 2 -7.79 -47.00 13.08
C ASN A 2 -7.74 -45.49 13.40
N ARG A 3 -6.67 -45.04 14.07
CA ARG A 3 -6.47 -43.62 14.37
C ARG A 3 -5.93 -42.94 13.10
N PRO A 4 -6.57 -41.88 12.55
CA PRO A 4 -6.04 -41.23 11.37
C PRO A 4 -4.69 -40.59 11.71
N ALA A 5 -3.64 -41.04 11.02
CA ALA A 5 -2.30 -40.47 11.08
C ALA A 5 -2.34 -39.08 10.42
N GLY A 6 -2.69 -38.04 11.18
CA GLY A 6 -2.84 -36.69 10.62
C GLY A 6 -2.79 -35.53 11.61
N HIS A 7 -2.39 -35.76 12.87
CA HIS A 7 -2.45 -34.74 13.94
C HIS A 7 -1.17 -34.62 14.77
N GLU A 8 -0.02 -35.01 14.23
CA GLU A 8 1.22 -35.08 15.01
C GLU A 8 1.82 -33.70 15.37
N ILE A 9 1.34 -32.64 14.71
CA ILE A 9 1.88 -31.28 14.79
C ILE A 9 0.89 -30.25 15.37
N VAL A 10 -0.39 -30.60 15.49
CA VAL A 10 -1.41 -29.70 16.06
C VAL A 10 -1.18 -29.52 17.57
N GLY A 11 -1.13 -28.27 18.03
CA GLY A 11 -0.91 -27.93 19.45
C GLY A 11 0.55 -28.01 19.91
N ARG A 12 1.51 -28.26 19.01
CA ARG A 12 2.94 -28.27 19.32
C ARG A 12 3.61 -26.93 18.92
N PRO A 13 4.67 -26.50 19.64
CA PRO A 13 5.46 -25.35 19.25
C PRO A 13 6.36 -25.71 18.05
N VAL A 14 5.84 -25.53 16.84
CA VAL A 14 6.58 -25.77 15.60
C VAL A 14 7.16 -24.47 15.03
N PRO A 15 8.38 -24.47 14.49
CA PRO A 15 8.91 -23.33 13.75
C PRO A 15 8.00 -22.96 12.57
N LEU A 16 7.98 -21.67 12.22
CA LEU A 16 7.21 -21.19 11.06
C LEU A 16 7.75 -21.80 9.76
N VAL A 17 6.83 -22.23 8.88
CA VAL A 17 7.18 -22.81 7.58
C VAL A 17 7.97 -21.84 6.67
N ASP A 18 7.77 -20.54 6.86
CA ASP A 18 8.47 -19.47 6.14
C ASP A 18 9.65 -18.88 6.93
N GLY A 19 10.00 -19.48 8.08
CA GLY A 19 10.99 -18.97 9.01
C GLY A 19 12.39 -18.86 8.40
N ILE A 20 12.82 -19.87 7.64
CA ILE A 20 14.16 -19.88 7.04
C ILE A 20 14.31 -18.74 6.04
N GLU A 21 13.32 -18.49 5.20
CA GLU A 21 13.37 -17.39 4.22
C GLU A 21 13.46 -16.03 4.94
N LYS A 22 12.71 -15.84 6.03
CA LYS A 22 12.72 -14.61 6.84
C LYS A 22 14.07 -14.36 7.51
N VAL A 23 14.68 -15.39 8.14
CA VAL A 23 15.94 -15.21 8.90
C VAL A 23 17.19 -15.18 8.02
N THR A 24 17.08 -15.60 6.75
CA THR A 24 18.20 -15.59 5.79
C THR A 24 18.16 -14.40 4.82
N GLY A 25 17.16 -13.52 4.93
CA GLY A 25 16.97 -12.40 3.99
C GLY A 25 16.54 -12.85 2.58
N ARG A 26 16.09 -14.10 2.43
CA ARG A 26 15.61 -14.64 1.15
C ARG A 26 14.11 -14.39 0.93
N ALA A 27 13.36 -14.14 2.00
CA ALA A 27 11.99 -13.67 1.90
C ALA A 27 11.98 -12.29 1.23
N ARG A 28 11.26 -12.15 0.11
CA ARG A 28 11.10 -10.89 -0.61
C ARG A 28 9.79 -10.22 -0.19
N PHE A 29 9.88 -8.98 0.27
CA PHE A 29 8.76 -8.09 0.50
C PHE A 29 8.56 -7.17 -0.71
N THR A 30 7.50 -6.35 -0.70
CA THR A 30 7.13 -5.50 -1.85
C THR A 30 8.29 -4.63 -2.36
N ALA A 31 9.14 -4.13 -1.48
CA ALA A 31 10.29 -3.29 -1.85
C ALA A 31 11.48 -4.08 -2.42
N ASP A 32 11.54 -5.39 -2.21
CA ASP A 32 12.60 -6.27 -2.73
C ASP A 32 12.27 -6.80 -4.13
N LEU A 33 11.06 -6.49 -4.63
CA LEU A 33 10.62 -6.90 -5.95
C LEU A 33 11.36 -6.11 -7.03
N ASP A 34 11.58 -6.78 -8.16
CA ASP A 34 12.20 -6.14 -9.32
C ASP A 34 11.25 -5.10 -9.91
N ALA A 35 11.70 -3.85 -9.97
CA ALA A 35 10.91 -2.71 -10.38
C ALA A 35 11.55 -1.96 -11.56
N ARG A 36 12.26 -2.67 -12.46
CA ARG A 36 12.82 -2.07 -13.68
C ARG A 36 11.73 -1.32 -14.46
N GLY A 37 11.95 -0.02 -14.68
CA GLY A 37 11.02 0.87 -15.39
C GLY A 37 9.92 1.47 -14.51
N ALA A 38 9.83 1.14 -13.22
CA ALA A 38 8.88 1.78 -12.32
C ALA A 38 9.28 3.24 -12.05
N LEU A 39 8.28 4.11 -11.97
CA LEU A 39 8.46 5.51 -11.56
C LEU A 39 8.52 5.63 -10.04
N VAL A 40 9.21 6.67 -9.55
CA VAL A 40 9.21 7.01 -8.13
C VAL A 40 7.94 7.79 -7.79
N GLY A 41 7.09 7.22 -6.93
CA GLY A 41 5.88 7.88 -6.42
C GLY A 41 6.13 8.63 -5.10
N ARG A 42 5.49 9.79 -4.93
CA ARG A 42 5.49 10.57 -3.67
C ARG A 42 4.10 11.13 -3.39
N ILE A 43 3.70 11.12 -2.11
CA ILE A 43 2.42 11.67 -1.65
C ILE A 43 2.68 12.99 -0.92
N LEU A 44 2.07 14.08 -1.39
CA LEU A 44 1.97 15.33 -0.64
C LEU A 44 0.82 15.19 0.38
N ARG A 45 1.12 15.42 1.66
CA ARG A 45 0.14 15.30 2.76
C ARG A 45 -0.26 16.67 3.29
N SER A 46 -1.47 16.77 3.84
CA SER A 46 -1.94 18.00 4.51
C SER A 46 -0.99 18.38 5.65
N PRO A 47 -0.55 19.65 5.73
CA PRO A 47 0.23 20.14 6.87
C PRO A 47 -0.64 20.53 8.07
N VAL A 48 -1.96 20.48 7.94
CA VAL A 48 -2.94 20.84 8.97
C VAL A 48 -3.90 19.69 9.26
N SER A 49 -4.35 19.57 10.51
CA SER A 49 -5.27 18.51 10.94
C SER A 49 -6.68 18.66 10.35
N HIS A 50 -7.10 19.89 10.07
CA HIS A 50 -8.38 20.19 9.44
C HIS A 50 -8.27 21.45 8.58
N GLY A 51 -8.77 21.40 7.36
CA GLY A 51 -8.74 22.51 6.42
C GLY A 51 -9.57 22.22 5.19
N ARG A 52 -9.96 23.28 4.49
CA ARG A 52 -10.66 23.18 3.21
C ARG A 52 -9.68 23.46 2.08
N ILE A 53 -9.65 22.61 1.07
CA ILE A 53 -8.87 22.83 -0.15
C ILE A 53 -9.58 23.93 -0.95
N LEU A 54 -8.93 25.08 -1.08
CA LEU A 54 -9.44 26.19 -1.90
C LEU A 54 -8.90 26.13 -3.32
N ARG A 55 -7.64 25.71 -3.47
CA ARG A 55 -6.93 25.60 -4.75
C ARG A 55 -5.76 24.63 -4.60
N VAL A 56 -5.53 23.84 -5.66
CA VAL A 56 -4.29 23.09 -5.89
C VAL A 56 -3.72 23.55 -7.22
N ASP A 57 -2.46 23.97 -7.24
CA ASP A 57 -1.77 24.41 -8.44
C ASP A 57 -0.54 23.52 -8.67
N THR A 58 -0.60 22.71 -9.72
CA THR A 58 0.42 21.70 -10.05
C THR A 58 1.40 22.17 -11.12
N SER A 59 1.17 23.35 -11.71
CA SER A 59 1.90 23.83 -12.90
C SER A 59 3.41 23.79 -12.73
N ARG A 60 3.91 24.21 -11.56
CA ARG A 60 5.34 24.19 -11.25
C ARG A 60 5.90 22.79 -11.15
N ALA A 61 5.15 21.83 -10.60
CA ALA A 61 5.61 20.45 -10.48
C ALA A 61 5.62 19.76 -11.84
N GLU A 62 4.57 19.96 -12.65
CA GLU A 62 4.44 19.40 -14.00
C GLU A 62 5.51 19.93 -14.97
N ALA A 63 5.99 21.15 -14.76
CA ALA A 63 7.03 21.75 -15.60
C ALA A 63 8.47 21.30 -15.26
N LEU A 64 8.68 20.56 -14.16
CA LEU A 64 10.01 20.09 -13.78
C LEU A 64 10.44 18.91 -14.63
N ASP A 65 11.66 18.98 -15.16
CA ASP A 65 12.26 17.85 -15.87
C ASP A 65 12.37 16.62 -14.96
N GLY A 66 12.02 15.45 -15.51
CA GLY A 66 11.91 14.19 -14.77
C GLY A 66 10.59 13.95 -14.03
N VAL A 67 9.68 14.94 -13.94
CA VAL A 67 8.30 14.69 -13.46
C VAL A 67 7.48 14.09 -14.59
N VAL A 68 6.99 12.86 -14.38
CA VAL A 68 6.21 12.14 -15.39
C VAL A 68 4.71 12.37 -15.25
N ALA A 69 4.22 12.55 -14.01
CA ALA A 69 2.80 12.80 -13.75
C ALA A 69 2.60 13.52 -12.41
N VAL A 70 1.54 14.32 -12.33
CA VAL A 70 0.99 14.86 -11.08
C VAL A 70 -0.50 14.51 -11.05
N VAL A 71 -0.95 13.91 -9.94
CA VAL A 71 -2.33 13.44 -9.75
C VAL A 71 -2.94 14.18 -8.56
N THR A 72 -4.20 14.60 -8.69
CA THR A 72 -4.92 15.38 -7.68
C THR A 72 -6.25 14.71 -7.30
N GLY A 73 -6.98 15.29 -6.34
CA GLY A 73 -8.33 14.86 -6.01
C GLY A 73 -9.33 14.98 -7.17
N GLN A 74 -9.04 15.76 -8.22
CA GLN A 74 -9.91 15.83 -9.40
C GLN A 74 -9.85 14.55 -10.26
N ASP A 75 -8.77 13.79 -10.16
CA ASP A 75 -8.58 12.51 -10.86
C ASP A 75 -9.20 11.32 -10.10
N CYS A 76 -9.74 11.56 -8.90
CA CYS A 76 -10.21 10.55 -7.95
C CYS A 76 -11.70 10.74 -7.61
N ASP A 77 -12.61 10.33 -8.49
CA ASP A 77 -14.05 10.59 -8.34
C ASP A 77 -14.80 9.57 -7.45
N LYS A 78 -14.13 8.49 -7.01
CA LYS A 78 -14.71 7.44 -6.16
C LYS A 78 -14.16 7.50 -4.74
N THR A 79 -15.06 7.28 -3.78
CA THR A 79 -14.68 7.02 -2.39
C THR A 79 -14.44 5.53 -2.16
N TYR A 80 -13.68 5.20 -1.12
CA TYR A 80 -13.41 3.85 -0.67
C TYR A 80 -13.67 3.69 0.83
N GLY A 81 -13.74 2.44 1.26
CA GLY A 81 -13.90 2.01 2.64
C GLY A 81 -13.98 0.49 2.71
N VAL A 82 -13.48 -0.10 3.79
CA VAL A 82 -13.46 -1.58 3.96
C VAL A 82 -14.87 -2.16 4.03
N ILE A 83 -15.81 -1.42 4.60
CA ILE A 83 -17.22 -1.80 4.67
C ILE A 83 -18.03 -1.04 3.61
N PRO A 84 -18.91 -1.72 2.84
CA PRO A 84 -19.68 -1.07 1.77
C PRO A 84 -20.55 0.10 2.23
N ILE A 85 -21.00 0.10 3.49
CA ILE A 85 -21.90 1.13 4.03
C ILE A 85 -21.20 2.40 4.51
N ALA A 86 -19.86 2.45 4.53
CA ALA A 86 -19.09 3.59 5.05
C ALA A 86 -17.91 3.98 4.13
N MET A 87 -18.15 4.01 2.82
CA MET A 87 -17.14 4.43 1.84
C MET A 87 -17.15 5.95 1.70
N ASN A 88 -16.44 6.66 2.59
CA ASN A 88 -16.44 8.12 2.66
C ASN A 88 -15.04 8.76 2.53
N GLU A 89 -13.99 7.98 2.29
CA GLU A 89 -12.63 8.47 2.08
C GLU A 89 -12.32 8.54 0.58
N TYR A 90 -11.72 9.63 0.11
CA TYR A 90 -11.19 9.73 -1.26
C TYR A 90 -9.72 9.31 -1.30
N PRO A 91 -9.21 8.73 -2.42
CA PRO A 91 -7.79 8.45 -2.59
C PRO A 91 -6.89 9.69 -2.42
N LEU A 92 -7.36 10.84 -2.91
CA LEU A 92 -6.76 12.15 -2.69
C LEU A 92 -7.89 13.13 -2.33
N ALA A 93 -7.64 13.98 -1.32
CA ALA A 93 -8.61 14.97 -0.88
C ALA A 93 -8.94 15.98 -2.00
N ARG A 94 -10.19 16.45 -2.03
CA ARG A 94 -10.71 17.41 -3.01
C ARG A 94 -11.58 18.48 -2.36
#